data_AF-A0A2E8A1X1-F1
#
_entry.id   AF-A0A2E8A1X1-F1
#
_cell.length_a   1.000
_cell.length_b   1.000
_cell.length_c   1.000
_cell.angle_alpha   90.00
_cell.angle_beta   90.00
_cell.angle_gamma   90.00
#
_symmetry.space_group_name_H-M   'P 1'
#
loop_
_entity.id
_entity.type
_entity.pdbx_description
1 polymer ?
#
loop_
_entity_poly.entity_id
_entity_poly.type
_entity_poly.pdbx_seq_one_letter_code
_entity_poly.pdbx_strand_id
1 'polypeptide(L)'
;MNAESAALGVAGVMTAVFLVLLLAPSGNVPEAEEWEITTVCLEGHDGLVTHTHVSLSIEIDGEQYPVGPNVGISDSTCQGMRGIHTHDDSGTLHIETPSPMDAPLGAFFQIWGKEFSDSQVIDSMVDENTEIVMYVNGESSDQFGSYSMQDGDIIEIVYRDK
;
A
#
# COMPACT_ATOMS: atom_id res chain seq x y z
N MET A 1 -64.42 3.05 37.14
CA MET A 1 -63.58 3.72 38.15
C MET A 1 -62.54 2.68 38.56
N ASN A 2 -61.46 2.58 37.79
CA ASN A 2 -60.14 3.20 38.03
C ASN A 2 -59.39 2.35 39.09
N ALA A 3 -58.52 1.42 38.67
CA ALA A 3 -57.06 1.60 38.51
C ALA A 3 -56.40 1.93 39.86
N GLU A 4 -55.48 1.10 40.40
CA GLU A 4 -54.01 1.22 40.28
C GLU A 4 -53.39 0.12 41.20
N SER A 5 -52.20 -0.48 41.03
CA SER A 5 -51.06 -0.14 40.18
C SER A 5 -50.12 -1.34 39.95
N ALA A 6 -49.65 -1.41 38.70
CA ALA A 6 -48.35 -1.83 38.15
C ALA A 6 -47.58 -3.02 38.76
N ALA A 7 -47.58 -4.13 38.02
CA ALA A 7 -46.56 -5.16 38.08
C ALA A 7 -45.28 -4.76 37.32
N LEU A 8 -44.14 -5.15 37.91
CA LEU A 8 -42.75 -5.12 37.45
C LEU A 8 -42.52 -5.06 35.92
N GLY A 9 -41.91 -3.96 35.47
CA GLY A 9 -41.32 -3.84 34.15
C GLY A 9 -40.00 -4.61 34.03
N VAL A 10 -40.08 -5.73 33.31
CA VAL A 10 -39.04 -6.46 32.55
C VAL A 10 -37.60 -5.95 32.68
N ALA A 11 -36.81 -6.58 33.55
CA ALA A 11 -35.37 -6.67 33.41
C ALA A 11 -35.06 -7.95 32.60
N GLY A 12 -34.76 -7.84 31.31
CA GLY A 12 -34.32 -9.02 30.57
C GLY A 12 -34.47 -8.99 29.05
N VAL A 13 -33.94 -8.00 28.34
CA VAL A 13 -33.62 -8.15 26.90
C VAL A 13 -32.34 -7.38 26.48
N MET A 14 -31.56 -6.84 27.42
CA MET A 14 -30.34 -6.05 27.11
C MET A 14 -29.02 -6.82 27.30
N THR A 15 -29.03 -8.15 27.17
CA THR A 15 -27.79 -8.95 27.27
C THR A 15 -27.58 -9.90 26.09
N ALA A 16 -28.62 -10.30 25.36
CA ALA A 16 -28.45 -11.22 24.24
C ALA A 16 -27.86 -10.56 22.98
N VAL A 17 -28.19 -9.29 22.70
CA VAL A 17 -27.66 -8.59 21.51
C VAL A 17 -26.17 -8.33 21.63
N PHE A 18 -25.68 -8.04 22.84
CA PHE A 18 -24.24 -7.86 23.10
C PHE A 18 -23.49 -9.21 23.07
N LEU A 19 -24.14 -10.31 23.46
CA LEU A 19 -23.53 -11.64 23.42
C LEU A 19 -23.47 -12.25 22.01
N VAL A 20 -24.42 -11.91 21.13
CA VAL A 20 -24.43 -12.41 19.73
C VAL A 20 -23.35 -11.74 18.88
N LEU A 21 -22.95 -10.51 19.20
CA LEU A 21 -21.82 -9.82 18.56
C LEU A 21 -20.45 -10.42 18.92
N LEU A 22 -20.34 -11.18 20.01
CA LEU A 22 -19.11 -11.88 20.42
C LEU A 22 -18.93 -13.26 19.77
N LEU A 23 -19.92 -13.73 19.01
CA LEU A 23 -19.88 -15.01 18.29
C LEU A 23 -19.73 -14.82 16.77
N ALA A 24 -19.60 -13.59 16.29
CA ALA A 24 -19.14 -13.38 14.92
C ALA A 24 -17.71 -13.92 14.86
N PRO A 25 -17.42 -14.95 14.04
CA PRO A 25 -16.03 -15.28 13.76
C PRO A 25 -15.42 -13.97 13.23
N SER A 26 -14.32 -13.55 13.85
CA SER A 26 -13.42 -12.57 13.25
C SER A 26 -13.14 -13.10 11.85
N GLY A 27 -13.88 -12.59 10.87
CA GLY A 27 -13.57 -12.85 9.47
C GLY A 27 -12.09 -12.51 9.35
N ASN A 28 -11.34 -13.38 8.69
CA ASN A 28 -9.97 -13.09 8.31
C ASN A 28 -10.04 -11.85 7.42
N VAL A 29 -10.02 -10.66 8.04
CA VAL A 29 -9.67 -9.43 7.38
C VAL A 29 -8.26 -9.71 6.91
N PRO A 30 -7.98 -9.70 5.59
CA PRO A 30 -6.62 -9.78 5.12
C PRO A 30 -5.87 -8.66 5.85
N GLU A 31 -4.94 -9.03 6.73
CA GLU A 31 -4.02 -8.07 7.32
C GLU A 31 -3.33 -7.44 6.11
N ALA A 32 -3.53 -6.13 5.90
CA ALA A 32 -2.86 -5.42 4.83
C ALA A 32 -1.36 -5.72 4.97
N GLU A 33 -0.65 -5.98 3.87
CA GLU A 33 0.78 -6.24 3.99
C GLU A 33 1.45 -5.02 4.65
N GLU A 34 1.88 -5.19 5.90
CA GLU A 34 2.54 -4.14 6.68
C GLU A 34 4.04 -4.28 6.49
N TRP A 35 4.59 -3.54 5.52
CA TRP A 35 6.04 -3.52 5.32
C TRP A 35 6.71 -2.56 6.29
N GLU A 36 7.72 -3.04 7.03
CA GLU A 36 8.47 -2.26 8.02
C GLU A 36 8.96 -0.91 7.46
N ILE A 37 9.45 -0.91 6.21
CA ILE A 37 9.97 0.27 5.53
C ILE A 37 8.95 1.42 5.40
N THR A 38 7.65 1.11 5.42
CA THR A 38 6.62 2.16 5.39
C THR A 38 6.59 2.97 6.68
N THR A 39 7.06 2.43 7.81
CA THR A 39 7.07 3.14 9.09
C THR A 39 8.29 4.06 9.26
N VAL A 40 9.28 3.95 8.36
CA VAL A 40 10.49 4.78 8.38
C VAL A 40 10.13 6.25 8.16
N CYS A 41 10.69 7.12 9.00
CA CYS A 41 10.55 8.56 8.91
C CYS A 41 11.90 9.23 9.18
N LEU A 42 12.48 9.82 8.15
CA LEU A 42 13.82 10.43 8.15
C LEU A 42 13.72 11.96 8.18
N GLU A 43 14.54 12.60 9.00
CA GLU A 43 14.65 14.07 9.05
C GLU A 43 15.54 14.64 7.93
N GLY A 44 16.30 13.79 7.24
CA GLY A 44 17.24 14.15 6.17
C GLY A 44 18.04 12.93 5.70
N HIS A 45 19.08 13.18 4.91
CA HIS A 45 19.92 12.12 4.30
C HIS A 45 21.14 11.71 5.14
N ASP A 46 21.24 12.18 6.39
CA ASP A 46 22.38 11.91 7.27
C ASP A 46 22.19 10.61 8.07
N GLY A 47 23.27 9.85 8.28
CA GLY A 47 23.26 8.66 9.15
C GLY A 47 22.52 7.45 8.56
N LEU A 48 22.30 7.42 7.25
CA LEU A 48 21.67 6.31 6.55
C LEU A 48 22.57 5.07 6.51
N VAL A 49 21.97 3.89 6.70
CA VAL A 49 22.66 2.60 6.52
C VAL A 49 22.49 2.11 5.09
N THR A 50 21.32 2.35 4.50
CA THR A 50 21.03 2.05 3.10
C THR A 50 20.64 3.35 2.39
N HIS A 51 21.18 3.54 1.18
CA HIS A 51 20.79 4.59 0.25
C HIS A 51 20.96 4.00 -1.15
N THR A 52 19.85 3.60 -1.78
CA THR A 52 19.83 2.98 -3.10
C THR A 52 18.82 3.65 -4.02
N HIS A 53 19.02 3.52 -5.33
CA HIS A 53 18.18 4.14 -6.35
C HIS A 53 17.58 3.10 -7.30
N VAL A 54 16.29 3.22 -7.55
CA VAL A 54 15.54 2.36 -8.49
C VAL A 54 14.83 3.26 -9.49
N SER A 55 14.79 2.87 -10.76
CA SER A 55 13.98 3.55 -11.78
C SER A 55 12.65 2.84 -11.94
N LEU A 56 11.54 3.55 -11.79
CA LEU A 56 10.19 3.05 -12.01
C LEU A 56 9.50 3.81 -13.15
N SER A 57 9.03 3.09 -14.16
CA SER A 57 8.13 3.62 -15.18
C SER A 57 6.82 2.85 -15.22
N ILE A 58 5.72 3.58 -15.40
CA ILE A 58 4.37 3.01 -15.49
C ILE A 58 3.76 3.47 -16.81
N GLU A 59 3.23 2.54 -17.58
CA GLU A 59 2.49 2.81 -18.81
C GLU A 59 1.07 2.24 -18.68
N ILE A 60 0.07 3.04 -19.04
CA ILE A 60 -1.34 2.65 -19.06
C ILE A 60 -1.88 2.92 -20.47
N ASP A 61 -2.29 1.86 -21.17
CA ASP A 61 -2.86 1.93 -22.53
C ASP A 61 -1.96 2.70 -23.53
N GLY A 62 -0.64 2.53 -23.42
CA GLY A 62 0.35 3.21 -24.27
C GLY A 62 0.69 4.64 -23.86
N GLU A 63 0.11 5.16 -22.77
CA GLU A 63 0.42 6.47 -22.20
C GLU A 63 1.26 6.34 -20.92
N GLN A 64 2.35 7.10 -20.84
CA GLN A 64 3.21 7.13 -19.65
C GLN A 64 2.46 7.78 -18.48
N TYR A 65 2.31 7.05 -17.38
CA TYR A 65 1.74 7.54 -16.15
C TYR A 65 2.86 8.14 -15.27
N PRO A 66 2.82 9.43 -14.93
CA PRO A 66 3.90 10.08 -14.18
C PRO A 66 3.95 9.61 -12.73
N VAL A 67 5.13 9.16 -12.29
CA VAL A 67 5.46 9.05 -10.87
C VAL A 67 5.89 10.42 -10.39
N GLY A 68 4.98 11.11 -9.69
CA GLY A 68 5.16 12.52 -9.34
C GLY A 68 6.29 12.78 -8.34
N PRO A 69 6.71 14.06 -8.20
CA PRO A 69 7.71 14.47 -7.22
C PRO A 69 7.15 14.45 -5.80
N ASN A 70 8.04 14.33 -4.81
CA ASN A 70 7.73 14.42 -3.38
C ASN A 70 6.77 13.33 -2.87
N VAL A 71 6.69 12.18 -3.54
CA VAL A 71 5.97 11.03 -3.00
C VAL A 71 6.71 10.57 -1.75
N GLY A 72 5.99 10.38 -0.64
CA GLY A 72 6.60 10.01 0.64
C GLY A 72 7.39 11.14 1.31
N ILE A 73 7.23 12.41 0.92
CA ILE A 73 7.85 13.56 1.60
C ILE A 73 6.77 14.39 2.30
N SER A 74 6.96 14.63 3.61
CA SER A 74 6.09 15.45 4.46
C SER A 74 4.61 15.06 4.35
N ASP A 75 4.32 13.77 4.41
CA ASP A 75 2.97 13.22 4.37
C ASP A 75 2.28 13.23 5.75
N SER A 76 1.08 12.66 5.82
CA SER A 76 0.26 12.60 7.03
C SER A 76 0.86 11.73 8.15
N THR A 77 1.77 10.82 7.82
CA THR A 77 2.40 9.87 8.75
C THR A 77 3.78 10.37 9.19
N CYS A 78 4.50 11.06 8.31
CA CYS A 78 5.87 11.50 8.54
C CYS A 78 6.07 12.95 8.06
N GLN A 79 6.48 13.83 8.97
CA GLN A 79 6.89 15.22 8.66
C GLN A 79 8.36 15.28 8.19
N GLY A 80 8.74 14.34 7.34
CA GLY A 80 10.10 14.07 6.86
C GLY A 80 10.04 13.22 5.59
N MET A 81 11.03 12.36 5.35
CA MET A 81 11.04 11.44 4.20
C MET A 81 10.70 10.01 4.65
N ARG A 82 9.78 9.35 3.94
CA ARG A 82 9.50 7.93 4.11
C ARG A 82 10.66 7.08 3.61
N GLY A 83 10.74 5.82 4.06
CA GLY A 83 11.82 4.90 3.68
C GLY A 83 11.94 4.64 2.18
N ILE A 84 10.87 4.88 1.42
CA ILE A 84 10.87 4.96 -0.04
C ILE A 84 10.19 6.26 -0.45
N HIS A 85 10.84 7.08 -1.27
CA HIS A 85 10.32 8.40 -1.68
C HIS A 85 10.86 8.86 -3.05
N THR A 86 10.30 9.93 -3.59
CA THR A 86 10.77 10.59 -4.83
C THR A 86 11.09 12.06 -4.58
N HIS A 87 12.11 12.59 -5.28
CA HIS A 87 12.42 14.03 -5.27
C HIS A 87 11.88 14.77 -6.49
N ASP A 88 11.75 14.08 -7.64
CA ASP A 88 11.33 14.66 -8.91
C ASP A 88 10.34 13.75 -9.67
N ASP A 89 10.03 14.09 -10.91
CA ASP A 89 9.10 13.37 -11.81
C ASP A 89 9.81 12.38 -12.76
N SER A 90 11.09 12.05 -12.51
CA SER A 90 11.86 11.13 -13.35
C SER A 90 11.48 9.65 -13.18
N GLY A 91 10.73 9.31 -12.13
CA GLY A 91 10.50 7.93 -11.71
C GLY A 91 11.61 7.32 -10.86
N THR A 92 12.61 8.13 -10.44
CA THR A 92 13.65 7.66 -9.51
C THR A 92 13.07 7.51 -8.11
N LEU A 93 13.07 6.27 -7.60
CA LEU A 93 12.75 5.94 -6.22
C LEU A 93 14.04 5.94 -5.39
N HIS A 94 14.04 6.70 -4.31
CA HIS A 94 15.07 6.68 -3.28
C HIS A 94 14.65 5.73 -2.18
N ILE A 95 15.50 4.74 -1.89
CA ILE A 95 15.31 3.80 -0.78
C ILE A 95 16.35 4.12 0.27
N GLU A 96 15.89 4.69 1.39
CA GLU A 96 16.74 5.19 2.45
C GLU A 96 16.27 4.66 3.80
N THR A 97 17.15 3.95 4.50
CA THR A 97 16.76 3.27 5.74
C THR A 97 17.83 3.39 6.84
N PRO A 98 17.42 3.46 8.12
CA PRO A 98 18.35 3.54 9.26
C PRO A 98 18.97 2.19 9.62
N SER A 99 18.50 1.10 9.01
CA SER A 99 18.98 -0.27 9.18
C SER A 99 18.70 -1.09 7.92
N PRO A 100 19.41 -2.21 7.69
CA PRO A 100 19.09 -3.10 6.58
C PRO A 100 17.68 -3.66 6.74
N MET A 101 16.85 -3.51 5.71
CA MET A 101 15.49 -4.04 5.63
C MET A 101 15.10 -4.21 4.15
N ASP A 102 14.08 -5.03 3.90
CA ASP A 102 13.56 -5.20 2.55
C ASP A 102 12.78 -3.97 2.08
N ALA A 103 12.83 -3.71 0.78
CA ALA A 103 12.09 -2.62 0.13
C ALA A 103 11.19 -3.18 -0.98
N PRO A 104 10.03 -3.77 -0.64
CA PRO A 104 9.09 -4.26 -1.63
C PRO A 104 8.52 -3.11 -2.48
N LEU A 105 8.36 -3.34 -3.78
CA LEU A 105 7.76 -2.34 -4.68
C LEU A 105 6.36 -1.92 -4.22
N GLY A 106 5.58 -2.84 -3.67
CA GLY A 106 4.26 -2.53 -3.11
C GLY A 106 4.34 -1.52 -1.96
N ALA A 107 5.44 -1.48 -1.20
CA ALA A 107 5.62 -0.54 -0.08
C ALA A 107 5.68 0.89 -0.58
N PHE A 108 6.29 1.11 -1.75
CA PHE A 108 6.25 2.40 -2.42
C PHE A 108 4.81 2.77 -2.81
N PHE A 109 4.04 1.87 -3.42
CA PHE A 109 2.65 2.12 -3.79
C PHE A 109 1.76 2.42 -2.58
N GLN A 110 1.99 1.74 -1.44
CA GLN A 110 1.32 2.03 -0.18
C GLN A 110 1.67 3.44 0.34
N ILE A 111 2.95 3.83 0.32
CA ILE A 111 3.39 5.19 0.69
C ILE A 111 2.76 6.22 -0.26
N TRP A 112 2.68 5.92 -1.55
CA TRP A 112 2.08 6.78 -2.56
C TRP A 112 0.55 6.87 -2.44
N GLY A 113 -0.10 5.89 -1.81
CA GLY A 113 -1.55 5.78 -1.71
C GLY A 113 -2.19 5.37 -3.05
N LYS A 114 -1.50 4.50 -3.80
CA LYS A 114 -1.95 3.95 -5.09
C LYS A 114 -2.05 2.43 -5.00
N GLU A 115 -3.03 1.86 -5.69
CA GLU A 115 -3.20 0.40 -5.76
C GLU A 115 -2.19 -0.20 -6.72
N PHE A 116 -1.62 -1.35 -6.35
CA PHE A 116 -0.77 -2.14 -7.25
C PHE A 116 -0.79 -3.62 -6.89
N SER A 117 -1.22 -4.42 -7.86
CA SER A 117 -1.26 -5.88 -7.83
C SER A 117 -1.17 -6.44 -9.25
N ASP A 118 -1.30 -7.76 -9.39
CA ASP A 118 -1.50 -8.45 -10.67
C ASP A 118 -2.83 -8.11 -11.37
N SER A 119 -3.75 -7.45 -10.66
CA SER A 119 -5.13 -7.23 -11.05
C SER A 119 -5.55 -5.76 -11.07
N GLN A 120 -4.73 -4.87 -10.50
CA GLN A 120 -4.97 -3.43 -10.51
C GLN A 120 -3.65 -2.66 -10.48
N VAL A 121 -3.56 -1.59 -11.28
CA VAL A 121 -2.51 -0.58 -11.16
C VAL A 121 -3.16 0.80 -11.17
N ILE A 122 -2.96 1.56 -10.10
CA ILE A 122 -3.59 2.87 -9.87
C ILE A 122 -5.12 2.74 -9.95
N ASP A 123 -5.73 3.21 -11.04
CA ASP A 123 -7.18 3.23 -11.25
C ASP A 123 -7.61 2.21 -12.32
N SER A 124 -6.65 1.51 -12.94
CA SER A 124 -6.89 0.53 -14.02
C SER A 124 -7.00 -0.88 -13.47
N MET A 125 -8.14 -1.53 -13.69
CA MET A 125 -8.40 -2.92 -13.30
C MET A 125 -8.31 -3.86 -14.48
N VAL A 126 -7.66 -5.00 -14.29
CA VAL A 126 -7.57 -6.08 -15.28
C VAL A 126 -8.95 -6.69 -15.53
N ASP A 127 -9.27 -6.92 -16.80
CA ASP A 127 -10.46 -7.63 -17.24
C ASP A 127 -10.12 -8.85 -18.14
N GLU A 128 -11.11 -9.37 -18.86
CA GLU A 128 -10.92 -10.52 -19.75
C GLU A 128 -9.96 -10.23 -20.92
N ASN A 129 -9.85 -8.98 -21.37
CA ASN A 129 -9.08 -8.54 -22.53
C ASN A 129 -7.80 -7.78 -22.17
N THR A 130 -7.65 -7.31 -20.93
CA THR A 130 -6.47 -6.56 -20.49
C THR A 130 -5.56 -7.37 -19.56
N GLU A 131 -4.34 -6.91 -19.37
CA GLU A 131 -3.35 -7.48 -18.44
C GLU A 131 -2.44 -6.39 -17.87
N ILE A 132 -1.82 -6.68 -16.72
CA ILE A 132 -0.66 -5.95 -16.19
C ILE A 132 0.54 -6.85 -16.35
N VAL A 133 1.57 -6.35 -17.02
CA VAL A 133 2.89 -7.00 -17.07
C VAL A 133 3.92 -6.15 -16.35
N MET A 134 4.82 -6.82 -15.64
CA MET A 134 5.93 -6.18 -14.95
C MET A 134 7.25 -6.74 -15.47
N TYR A 135 8.19 -5.85 -15.77
CA TYR A 135 9.56 -6.20 -16.11
C TYR A 135 10.50 -5.63 -15.05
N VAL A 136 11.55 -6.40 -14.75
CA VAL A 136 12.66 -6.02 -13.89
C VAL A 136 13.93 -6.23 -14.71
N ASN A 137 14.65 -5.15 -14.98
CA ASN A 137 15.86 -5.17 -15.79
C ASN A 137 15.66 -5.83 -17.17
N GLY A 138 14.47 -5.63 -17.76
CA GLY A 138 14.06 -6.21 -19.05
C GLY A 138 13.59 -7.67 -18.99
N GLU A 139 13.57 -8.31 -17.82
CA GLU A 139 13.06 -9.67 -17.63
C GLU A 139 11.65 -9.66 -17.01
N SER A 140 10.75 -10.51 -17.50
CA SER A 140 9.38 -10.62 -16.98
C SER A 140 9.40 -11.06 -15.51
N SER A 141 8.55 -10.45 -14.68
CA SER A 141 8.42 -10.77 -13.27
C SER A 141 6.95 -10.82 -12.84
N ASP A 142 6.57 -11.92 -12.18
CA ASP A 142 5.22 -12.11 -11.61
C ASP A 142 5.19 -11.80 -10.11
N GLN A 143 6.22 -11.12 -9.58
CA GLN A 143 6.30 -10.81 -8.15
C GLN A 143 5.46 -9.58 -7.76
N PHE A 144 5.18 -8.67 -8.70
CA PHE A 144 4.41 -7.45 -8.49
C PHE A 144 4.82 -6.71 -7.19
N GLY A 145 3.86 -6.39 -6.32
CA GLY A 145 4.13 -5.67 -5.06
C GLY A 145 5.10 -6.39 -4.12
N SER A 146 5.25 -7.71 -4.23
CA SER A 146 6.18 -8.50 -3.41
C SER A 146 7.64 -8.46 -3.88
N TYR A 147 7.92 -7.83 -5.03
CA TYR A 147 9.28 -7.71 -5.54
C TYR A 147 10.14 -6.82 -4.62
N SER A 148 11.15 -7.41 -3.97
CA SER A 148 12.12 -6.66 -3.13
C SER A 148 13.15 -5.98 -4.02
N MET A 149 13.06 -4.66 -4.15
CA MET A 149 13.87 -3.87 -5.07
C MET A 149 15.34 -3.83 -4.65
N GLN A 150 16.23 -3.79 -5.64
CA GLN A 150 17.69 -3.72 -5.49
C GLN A 150 18.25 -2.44 -6.10
N ASP A 151 19.44 -2.05 -5.67
CA ASP A 151 20.12 -0.85 -6.19
C ASP A 151 20.35 -0.96 -7.71
N GLY A 152 19.94 0.07 -8.44
CA GLY A 152 20.09 0.18 -9.89
C GLY A 152 19.02 -0.56 -10.70
N ASP A 153 18.00 -1.16 -10.07
CA ASP A 153 16.92 -1.82 -10.81
C ASP A 153 16.17 -0.84 -11.71
N ILE A 154 15.81 -1.34 -12.89
CA ILE A 154 14.88 -0.69 -13.81
C ILE A 154 13.59 -1.51 -13.82
N ILE A 155 12.52 -0.94 -13.33
CA ILE A 155 11.21 -1.57 -13.20
C ILE A 155 10.23 -0.90 -14.16
N GLU A 156 9.60 -1.71 -15.00
CA GLU A 156 8.61 -1.27 -15.97
C GLU A 156 7.28 -1.98 -15.69
N ILE A 157 6.21 -1.22 -15.45
CA ILE A 157 4.85 -1.74 -15.27
C ILE A 157 4.02 -1.27 -16.46
N VAL A 158 3.36 -2.20 -17.15
CA VAL A 158 2.55 -1.88 -18.33
C VAL A 158 1.17 -2.50 -18.18
N TYR A 159 0.13 -1.66 -18.19
CA TYR A 159 -1.26 -2.07 -18.37
C TYR A 159 -1.62 -1.98 -19.86
N ARG A 160 -2.09 -3.09 -20.45
CA ARG A 160 -2.35 -3.19 -21.90
C ARG A 160 -3.42 -4.22 -22.25
N ASP A 161 -3.88 -4.18 -23.50
CA ASP A 161 -4.63 -5.28 -24.13
C ASP A 161 -3.74 -6.54 -24.31
N LYS A 162 -4.35 -7.72 -24.21
CA LYS A 162 -3.73 -9.03 -24.44
C LYS A 162 -3.50 -9.37 -25.92
#